data_AF-A0A1G0WW99-F1
#
_entry.id   AF-A0A1G0WW99-F1
#
_cell.length_a   1.000
_cell.length_b   1.000
_cell.length_c   1.000
_cell.angle_alpha   90.00
_cell.angle_beta   90.00
_cell.angle_gamma   90.00
#
_symmetry.space_group_name_H-M   'P 1'
#
loop_
_entity.id
_entity.type
_entity.pdbx_description
1 polymer ?
#
loop_
_entity_poly.entity_id
_entity_poly.type
_entity_poly.pdbx_seq_one_letter_code
_entity_poly.pdbx_strand_id
1 'polypeptide(L)'
;MTNGIFNKLRKKTAESNQLIKIQDMILYESANEDFLNVPNTLTRKSLPHFINELFLMLSEQHLANNYQKDSMGEYVIKENRENYVTRLLMPEFTLYTKDPLTLDEFHDLVKNIEKMAKTLKPNAHLLLSTLAVVDANGKLLDTAIYVEGGKSPILHIYTKNMADPNDVNYANEDAEDGIKEHRFELFSQQRVDNNPMGHSDFVAGLAGGSISHESVFEVSLLGGASYIQALDICSDHALGHSKALFKRRLENDFTELVPYQVEQCITSLGMIKIAESKLVEEPLLCDAIFLNIDQGDTGSEELVRKPAISDKYAVKVYPERDARTFTPELEALVEEHNIEVGKKFGLPR
;
A
#
# COMPACT_ATOMS: atom_id res chain seq x y z
N MET A 1 3.54 9.60 40.89
CA MET A 1 3.51 8.67 39.74
C MET A 1 3.03 9.33 38.44
N THR A 2 2.27 10.43 38.49
CA THR A 2 1.71 11.14 37.32
C THR A 2 2.74 11.84 36.41
N ASN A 3 3.80 12.43 36.95
CA ASN A 3 4.82 13.13 36.13
C ASN A 3 5.63 12.21 35.18
N GLY A 4 5.75 10.91 35.49
CA GLY A 4 6.51 9.97 34.66
C GLY A 4 5.78 9.57 33.37
N ILE A 5 4.46 9.37 33.46
CA ILE A 5 3.60 9.03 32.31
C ILE A 5 3.50 10.23 31.36
N PHE A 6 3.35 11.44 31.92
CA PHE A 6 3.31 12.70 31.18
C PHE A 6 4.56 12.91 30.31
N ASN A 7 5.75 12.83 30.91
CA ASN A 7 6.99 13.01 30.17
C ASN A 7 7.20 11.93 29.10
N LYS A 8 6.72 10.70 29.36
CA LYS A 8 6.80 9.59 28.40
C LYS A 8 5.91 9.83 27.17
N LEU A 9 4.68 10.32 27.37
CA LEU A 9 3.76 10.62 26.29
C LEU A 9 4.21 11.82 25.46
N ARG A 10 4.60 12.92 26.09
CA ARG A 10 5.13 14.10 25.37
C ARG A 10 6.37 13.76 24.56
N LYS A 11 7.26 12.94 25.14
CA LYS A 11 8.43 12.43 24.43
C LYS A 11 8.00 11.54 23.24
N LYS A 12 7.06 10.62 23.43
CA LYS A 12 6.51 9.78 22.35
C LYS A 12 5.91 10.64 21.23
N THR A 13 5.12 11.66 21.53
CA THR A 13 4.55 12.58 20.54
C THR A 13 5.64 13.34 19.78
N ALA A 14 6.66 13.83 20.48
CA ALA A 14 7.76 14.56 19.85
C ALA A 14 8.63 13.64 18.96
N GLU A 15 8.84 12.39 19.39
CA GLU A 15 9.55 11.37 18.62
C GLU A 15 8.76 10.94 17.38
N SER A 16 7.47 10.64 17.53
CA SER A 16 6.61 10.16 16.44
C SER A 16 6.41 11.20 15.33
N ASN A 17 6.51 12.50 15.65
CA ASN A 17 6.29 13.58 14.70
C ASN A 17 7.58 14.26 14.24
N GLN A 18 8.72 13.55 14.33
CA GLN A 18 9.95 13.98 13.67
C GLN A 18 9.76 14.01 12.15
N LEU A 19 10.54 14.84 11.45
CA LEU A 19 10.47 14.93 10.00
C LEU A 19 10.72 13.57 9.34
N ILE A 20 9.84 13.20 8.41
CA ILE A 20 9.93 11.97 7.62
C ILE A 20 10.14 12.37 6.17
N LYS A 21 11.13 11.75 5.53
CA LYS A 21 11.38 11.90 4.09
C LYS A 21 11.01 10.61 3.39
N ILE A 22 10.30 10.70 2.27
CA ILE A 22 9.84 9.56 1.48
C ILE A 22 10.36 9.72 0.05
N GLN A 23 10.98 8.66 -0.46
CA GLN A 23 11.28 8.49 -1.87
C GLN A 23 10.37 7.40 -2.44
N ASP A 24 9.54 7.78 -3.40
CA ASP A 24 8.65 6.85 -4.09
C ASP A 24 9.30 6.34 -5.39
N MET A 25 9.19 5.03 -5.62
CA MET A 25 9.53 4.33 -6.85
C MET A 25 8.23 3.76 -7.40
N ILE A 26 7.86 4.09 -8.63
CA ILE A 26 6.61 3.63 -9.21
C ILE A 26 6.90 2.74 -10.41
N LEU A 27 6.37 1.52 -10.38
CA LEU A 27 6.41 0.59 -11.51
C LEU A 27 5.37 1.01 -12.55
N TYR A 28 5.76 1.00 -13.83
CA TYR A 28 4.85 1.23 -14.95
C TYR A 28 5.18 0.28 -16.10
N GLU A 29 4.19 0.07 -16.98
CA GLU A 29 4.39 -0.64 -18.23
C GLU A 29 4.88 0.33 -19.31
N SER A 30 6.04 0.05 -19.89
CA SER A 30 6.80 0.88 -20.82
C SER A 30 6.27 0.89 -22.27
N ALA A 31 5.15 0.21 -22.55
CA ALA A 31 4.59 0.07 -23.91
C ALA A 31 3.16 0.62 -24.01
N ASN A 32 2.89 1.40 -25.07
CA ASN A 32 1.60 2.03 -25.43
C ASN A 32 0.51 1.02 -25.90
N GLU A 33 0.54 -0.22 -25.44
CA GLU A 33 -0.49 -1.20 -25.83
C GLU A 33 -1.70 -1.14 -24.88
N ASP A 34 -2.90 -1.46 -25.39
CA ASP A 34 -4.19 -1.35 -24.70
C ASP A 34 -4.15 -1.92 -23.26
N PHE A 35 -4.00 -1.03 -22.26
CA PHE A 35 -4.02 -1.35 -20.82
C PHE A 35 -5.25 -2.15 -20.38
N LEU A 36 -6.36 -2.03 -21.11
CA LEU A 36 -7.63 -2.71 -20.82
C LEU A 36 -7.60 -4.20 -21.14
N ASN A 37 -6.61 -4.67 -21.90
CA ASN A 37 -6.38 -6.09 -22.14
C ASN A 37 -5.17 -6.52 -21.33
N VAL A 38 -5.37 -6.82 -20.03
CA VAL A 38 -4.31 -7.31 -19.12
C VAL A 38 -3.42 -8.29 -19.88
N PRO A 39 -2.15 -7.95 -20.16
CA PRO A 39 -1.29 -8.84 -20.89
C PRO A 39 -1.02 -10.04 -20.00
N ASN A 40 -1.54 -11.21 -20.40
CA ASN A 40 -1.37 -12.53 -19.79
C ASN A 40 0.11 -13.02 -19.71
N THR A 41 1.06 -12.16 -19.35
CA THR A 41 2.49 -12.52 -19.31
C THR A 41 2.89 -13.14 -17.98
N LEU A 42 2.28 -12.70 -16.87
CA LEU A 42 2.53 -13.32 -15.58
C LEU A 42 1.76 -14.63 -15.47
N THR A 43 2.52 -15.69 -15.18
CA THR A 43 1.97 -17.00 -14.85
C THR A 43 2.08 -17.20 -13.35
N ARG A 44 1.24 -18.08 -12.78
CA ARG A 44 1.35 -18.44 -11.37
C ARG A 44 2.75 -18.92 -10.97
N LYS A 45 3.48 -19.55 -11.91
CA LYS A 45 4.85 -20.03 -11.71
C LYS A 45 5.90 -18.91 -11.73
N SER A 46 5.71 -17.88 -12.56
CA SER A 46 6.67 -16.76 -12.68
C SER A 46 6.43 -15.65 -11.66
N LEU A 47 5.24 -15.58 -11.06
CA LEU A 47 4.84 -14.56 -10.10
C LEU A 47 5.81 -14.39 -8.91
N PRO A 48 6.25 -15.45 -8.20
CA PRO A 48 7.22 -15.29 -7.12
C PRO A 48 8.57 -14.73 -7.57
N HIS A 49 9.02 -15.10 -8.77
CA HIS A 49 10.29 -14.60 -9.32
C HIS A 49 10.17 -13.11 -9.67
N PHE A 50 9.06 -12.71 -10.29
CA PHE A 50 8.79 -11.31 -10.59
C PHE A 50 8.76 -10.45 -9.32
N ILE A 51 8.04 -10.88 -8.28
CA ILE A 51 7.99 -10.19 -7.00
C ILE A 51 9.39 -10.09 -6.38
N ASN A 52 10.20 -11.15 -6.43
CA ASN A 52 11.57 -11.12 -5.92
C ASN A 52 12.43 -10.04 -6.60
N GLU A 53 12.30 -9.81 -7.91
CA GLU A 53 13.02 -8.72 -8.58
C GLU A 53 12.61 -7.34 -8.05
N LEU A 54 11.34 -7.14 -7.69
CA LEU A 54 10.89 -5.90 -7.07
C LEU A 54 11.55 -5.68 -5.71
N PHE A 55 11.67 -6.74 -4.90
CA PHE A 55 12.40 -6.72 -3.63
C PHE A 55 13.88 -6.36 -3.84
N LEU A 56 14.53 -6.94 -4.85
CA LEU A 56 15.93 -6.65 -5.17
C LEU A 56 16.12 -5.19 -5.60
N MET A 57 15.29 -4.68 -6.51
CA MET A 57 15.35 -3.28 -6.95
C MET A 57 15.13 -2.30 -5.82
N LEU A 58 14.11 -2.53 -4.98
CA LEU A 58 13.84 -1.72 -3.79
C LEU A 58 15.05 -1.75 -2.83
N SER A 59 15.58 -2.93 -2.56
CA SER A 59 16.72 -3.10 -1.65
C SER A 59 17.96 -2.36 -2.15
N GLU A 60 18.29 -2.49 -3.44
CA GLU A 60 19.41 -1.78 -4.05
C GLU A 60 19.28 -0.26 -3.96
N GLN A 61 18.11 0.28 -4.32
CA GLN A 61 17.85 1.72 -4.26
C GLN A 61 17.92 2.24 -2.83
N HIS A 62 17.28 1.53 -1.90
CA HIS A 62 17.24 1.91 -0.50
C HIS A 62 18.63 1.88 0.16
N LEU A 63 19.42 0.84 -0.13
CA LEU A 63 20.81 0.73 0.33
C LEU A 63 21.68 1.85 -0.24
N ALA A 64 21.56 2.15 -1.53
CA ALA A 64 22.35 3.21 -2.17
C ALA A 64 22.09 4.58 -1.54
N ASN A 65 20.83 4.89 -1.20
CA ASN A 65 20.44 6.21 -0.71
C ASN A 65 20.65 6.36 0.80
N ASN A 66 20.32 5.33 1.58
CA ASN A 66 20.23 5.48 3.04
C ASN A 66 21.32 4.74 3.83
N TYR A 67 22.11 3.88 3.20
CA TYR A 67 23.15 3.10 3.87
C TYR A 67 24.53 3.32 3.27
N GLN A 68 25.56 3.08 4.09
CA GLN A 68 26.95 3.04 3.69
C GLN A 68 27.61 1.77 4.25
N LYS A 69 28.71 1.34 3.66
CA LYS A 69 29.49 0.22 4.22
C LYS A 69 30.47 0.75 5.27
N ASP A 70 30.52 0.10 6.42
CA ASP A 70 31.54 0.35 7.43
C ASP A 70 32.88 -0.31 7.07
N SER A 71 33.86 -0.25 7.98
CA SER A 71 35.19 -0.84 7.77
C SER A 71 35.20 -2.37 7.64
N MET A 72 34.12 -3.04 8.05
CA MET A 72 33.94 -4.49 7.93
C MET A 72 33.12 -4.86 6.68
N GLY A 73 32.64 -3.87 5.93
CA GLY A 73 31.80 -4.06 4.75
C GLY A 73 30.30 -4.21 5.07
N GLU A 74 29.91 -4.00 6.33
CA GLU A 74 28.52 -4.11 6.78
C GLU A 74 27.75 -2.83 6.47
N TYR A 75 26.48 -2.98 6.10
CA TYR A 75 25.62 -1.84 5.82
C TYR A 75 25.16 -1.18 7.14
N VAL A 76 25.61 0.05 7.35
CA VAL A 76 25.18 0.94 8.43
C VAL A 76 24.38 2.11 7.85
N ILE A 77 23.38 2.57 8.58
CA ILE A 77 22.60 3.72 8.14
C ILE A 77 23.48 4.98 8.07
N LYS A 78 23.29 5.80 7.04
CA LYS A 78 23.97 7.10 6.94
C LYS A 78 23.44 8.04 8.03
N GLU A 79 24.27 9.01 8.42
CA GLU A 79 23.89 10.02 9.41
C GLU A 79 22.60 10.74 9.01
N ASN A 80 21.66 10.90 9.95
CA ASN A 80 20.38 11.59 9.77
C ASN A 80 19.46 10.95 8.71
N ARG A 81 19.59 9.64 8.43
CA ARG A 81 18.73 8.90 7.51
C ARG A 81 17.74 7.95 8.21
N GLU A 82 17.64 8.01 9.53
CA GLU A 82 16.83 7.10 10.36
C GLU A 82 15.32 7.21 10.12
N ASN A 83 14.86 8.34 9.59
CA ASN A 83 13.46 8.61 9.23
C ASN A 83 13.25 8.76 7.71
N TYR A 84 14.12 8.14 6.90
CA TYR A 84 13.99 8.12 5.44
C TYR A 84 13.40 6.80 4.97
N VAL A 85 12.31 6.90 4.21
CA VAL A 85 11.59 5.78 3.60
C VAL A 85 11.93 5.71 2.12
N THR A 86 12.21 4.51 1.62
CA THR A 86 12.17 4.23 0.18
C THR A 86 11.02 3.26 -0.05
N ARG A 87 10.10 3.61 -0.95
CA ARG A 87 8.88 2.84 -1.17
C ARG A 87 8.73 2.50 -2.65
N LEU A 88 8.52 1.23 -2.97
CA LEU A 88 8.16 0.79 -4.32
C LEU A 88 6.66 0.52 -4.40
N LEU A 89 6.01 1.09 -5.41
CA LEU A 89 4.56 1.06 -5.62
C LEU A 89 4.24 0.51 -7.00
N MET A 90 3.06 -0.09 -7.12
CA MET A 90 2.59 -0.71 -8.34
C MET A 90 1.15 -0.27 -8.63
N PRO A 91 0.75 -0.19 -9.91
CA PRO A 91 -0.65 -0.03 -10.29
C PRO A 91 -1.48 -1.29 -10.01
N GLU A 92 -2.78 -1.10 -9.86
CA GLU A 92 -3.77 -2.17 -9.72
C GLU A 92 -3.68 -3.17 -10.88
N PHE A 93 -4.01 -4.42 -10.61
CA PHE A 93 -4.00 -5.54 -11.57
C PHE A 93 -2.62 -5.92 -12.14
N THR A 94 -1.54 -5.26 -11.72
CA THR A 94 -0.18 -5.57 -12.23
C THR A 94 0.24 -7.02 -11.97
N LEU A 95 -0.23 -7.64 -10.87
CA LEU A 95 0.16 -9.01 -10.50
C LEU A 95 -0.88 -10.07 -10.90
N TYR A 96 -1.87 -9.71 -11.69
CA TYR A 96 -2.88 -10.66 -12.15
C TYR A 96 -2.27 -11.71 -13.07
N THR A 97 -2.68 -12.96 -12.87
CA THR A 97 -2.33 -14.10 -13.73
C THR A 97 -3.53 -14.52 -14.56
N LYS A 98 -3.29 -15.35 -15.59
CA LYS A 98 -4.35 -15.88 -16.48
C LYS A 98 -5.56 -16.48 -15.74
N ASP A 99 -5.30 -17.13 -14.60
CA ASP A 99 -6.33 -17.63 -13.70
C ASP A 99 -6.06 -17.09 -12.29
N PRO A 100 -7.10 -16.75 -11.50
CA PRO A 100 -6.92 -16.24 -10.15
C PRO A 100 -6.29 -17.29 -9.25
N LEU A 101 -5.58 -16.87 -8.19
CA LEU A 101 -4.98 -17.78 -7.22
C LEU A 101 -6.05 -18.44 -6.37
N THR A 102 -5.87 -19.70 -6.00
CA THR A 102 -6.61 -20.29 -4.87
C THR A 102 -6.11 -19.72 -3.54
N LEU A 103 -6.89 -19.84 -2.46
CA LEU A 103 -6.41 -19.46 -1.12
C LEU A 103 -5.10 -20.17 -0.72
N ASP A 104 -4.93 -21.44 -1.06
CA ASP A 104 -3.70 -22.19 -0.75
C ASP A 104 -2.50 -21.64 -1.53
N GLU A 105 -2.68 -21.36 -2.83
CA GLU A 105 -1.65 -20.74 -3.67
C GLU A 105 -1.28 -19.34 -3.14
N PHE A 106 -2.27 -18.55 -2.72
CA PHE A 106 -2.05 -17.24 -2.12
C PHE A 106 -1.29 -17.34 -0.79
N HIS A 107 -1.64 -18.28 0.10
CA HIS A 107 -0.91 -18.49 1.35
C HIS A 107 0.55 -18.90 1.12
N ASP A 108 0.81 -19.76 0.14
CA ASP A 108 2.18 -20.14 -0.21
C ASP A 108 2.97 -18.98 -0.82
N LEU A 109 2.30 -18.11 -1.60
CA LEU A 109 2.88 -16.87 -2.07
C LEU A 109 3.23 -15.92 -0.91
N VAL A 110 2.31 -15.71 0.04
CA VAL A 110 2.54 -14.87 1.24
C VAL A 110 3.75 -15.37 2.03
N LYS A 111 3.87 -16.68 2.29
CA LYS A 111 5.06 -17.27 2.96
C LYS A 111 6.35 -16.99 2.19
N ASN A 112 6.31 -16.93 0.86
CA ASN A 112 7.46 -16.59 0.05
C ASN A 112 7.79 -15.10 0.14
N ILE A 113 6.77 -14.23 0.11
CA ILE A 113 6.91 -12.78 0.31
C ILE A 113 7.51 -12.50 1.69
N GLU A 114 7.06 -13.16 2.76
CA GLU A 114 7.66 -13.03 4.10
C GLU A 114 9.15 -13.38 4.13
N LYS A 115 9.57 -14.41 3.38
CA LYS A 115 11.00 -14.76 3.26
C LYS A 115 11.77 -13.69 2.50
N MET A 116 11.22 -13.15 1.41
CA MET A 116 11.83 -12.07 0.63
C MET A 116 11.93 -10.79 1.47
N ALA A 117 10.89 -10.46 2.24
CA ALA A 117 10.81 -9.27 3.08
C ALA A 117 11.88 -9.22 4.17
N LYS A 118 12.35 -10.38 4.67
CA LYS A 118 13.48 -10.46 5.63
C LYS A 118 14.80 -9.95 5.06
N THR A 119 14.90 -9.79 3.73
CA THR A 119 16.09 -9.21 3.08
C THR A 119 16.03 -7.67 3.04
N LEU A 120 14.86 -7.07 3.24
CA LEU A 120 14.71 -5.62 3.27
C LEU A 120 15.24 -5.06 4.58
N LYS A 121 16.00 -3.96 4.46
CA LYS A 121 16.40 -3.16 5.62
C LYS A 121 15.20 -2.36 6.15
N PRO A 122 15.25 -1.91 7.43
CA PRO A 122 14.23 -1.02 7.97
C PRO A 122 13.98 0.20 7.08
N ASN A 123 12.73 0.65 6.99
CA ASN A 123 12.24 1.77 6.18
C ASN A 123 12.24 1.55 4.64
N ALA A 124 12.52 0.33 4.15
CA ALA A 124 12.22 -0.05 2.76
C ALA A 124 10.84 -0.70 2.68
N HIS A 125 9.90 -0.09 1.95
CA HIS A 125 8.52 -0.55 1.86
C HIS A 125 8.13 -0.93 0.42
N LEU A 126 7.21 -1.89 0.28
CA LEU A 126 6.72 -2.38 -1.01
C LEU A 126 5.21 -2.53 -1.00
N LEU A 127 4.52 -1.86 -1.92
CA LEU A 127 3.12 -2.12 -2.22
C LEU A 127 3.02 -3.06 -3.43
N LEU A 128 2.67 -4.31 -3.16
CA LEU A 128 2.25 -5.28 -4.16
C LEU A 128 0.76 -5.03 -4.42
N SER A 129 0.47 -4.20 -5.42
CA SER A 129 -0.84 -3.56 -5.58
C SER A 129 -2.00 -4.53 -5.56
N THR A 130 -2.25 -5.36 -6.57
CA THR A 130 -3.32 -6.35 -6.42
C THR A 130 -3.13 -7.67 -7.14
N LEU A 131 -3.66 -8.72 -6.50
CA LEU A 131 -3.71 -10.13 -6.88
C LEU A 131 -5.17 -10.60 -6.86
N ALA A 132 -5.58 -11.31 -7.91
CA ALA A 132 -6.87 -11.99 -7.92
C ALA A 132 -6.81 -13.28 -7.09
N VAL A 133 -7.65 -13.39 -6.06
CA VAL A 133 -7.70 -14.55 -5.15
C VAL A 133 -9.13 -15.07 -5.07
N VAL A 134 -9.32 -16.38 -5.22
CA VAL A 134 -10.62 -17.04 -5.01
C VAL A 134 -10.70 -17.55 -3.58
N ASP A 135 -11.69 -17.09 -2.82
CA ASP A 135 -11.94 -17.53 -1.45
C ASP A 135 -12.53 -18.94 -1.37
N ALA A 136 -12.73 -19.45 -0.15
CA ALA A 136 -13.28 -20.78 0.09
C ALA A 136 -14.74 -20.96 -0.40
N ASN A 137 -15.45 -19.87 -0.66
CA ASN A 137 -16.82 -19.84 -1.17
C ASN A 137 -16.89 -19.65 -2.70
N GLY A 138 -15.75 -19.61 -3.38
CA GLY A 138 -15.67 -19.35 -4.82
C GLY A 138 -15.82 -17.86 -5.19
N LYS A 139 -15.77 -16.96 -4.21
CA LYS A 139 -15.82 -15.52 -4.44
C LYS A 139 -14.45 -14.99 -4.83
N LEU A 140 -14.44 -14.12 -5.82
CA LEU A 140 -13.23 -13.48 -6.31
C LEU A 140 -12.92 -12.20 -5.51
N LEU A 141 -11.67 -12.10 -5.06
CA LEU A 141 -11.13 -11.01 -4.24
C LEU A 141 -10.01 -10.31 -4.99
N ASP A 142 -9.98 -8.98 -4.88
CA ASP A 142 -8.90 -8.14 -5.42
C ASP A 142 -8.01 -7.68 -4.25
N THR A 143 -6.87 -8.36 -4.08
CA THR A 143 -6.12 -8.35 -2.82
C THR A 143 -4.73 -7.76 -2.96
N ALA A 144 -4.43 -6.77 -2.13
CA ALA A 144 -3.17 -6.08 -2.03
C ALA A 144 -2.32 -6.56 -0.86
N ILE A 145 -1.00 -6.40 -0.98
CA ILE A 145 -0.06 -6.65 0.12
C ILE A 145 0.89 -5.46 0.24
N TYR A 146 0.87 -4.77 1.37
CA TYR A 146 1.87 -3.79 1.74
C TYR A 146 2.89 -4.40 2.69
N VAL A 147 4.17 -4.26 2.37
CA VAL A 147 5.28 -4.86 3.10
C VAL A 147 6.14 -3.77 3.72
N GLU A 148 6.34 -3.85 5.03
CA GLU A 148 7.33 -3.06 5.76
C GLU A 148 8.60 -3.89 5.98
N GLY A 149 9.73 -3.39 5.49
CA GLY A 149 11.04 -4.01 5.67
C GLY A 149 11.59 -3.86 7.09
N GLY A 150 12.52 -4.74 7.46
CA GLY A 150 13.14 -4.75 8.78
C GLY A 150 13.51 -6.15 9.25
N LYS A 151 14.02 -6.26 10.49
CA LYS A 151 14.38 -7.56 11.09
C LYS A 151 13.17 -8.49 11.22
N SER A 152 12.02 -7.92 11.53
CA SER A 152 10.72 -8.59 11.59
C SER A 152 9.80 -7.84 10.63
N PRO A 153 9.76 -8.20 9.34
CA PRO A 153 8.92 -7.50 8.38
C PRO A 153 7.45 -7.65 8.73
N ILE A 154 6.65 -6.64 8.40
CA ILE A 154 5.21 -6.61 8.61
C ILE A 154 4.53 -6.67 7.25
N LEU A 155 3.53 -7.55 7.11
CA LEU A 155 2.71 -7.67 5.92
C LEU A 155 1.29 -7.22 6.27
N HIS A 156 0.82 -6.18 5.61
CA HIS A 156 -0.57 -5.74 5.66
C HIS A 156 -1.26 -6.24 4.41
N ILE A 157 -2.19 -7.17 4.57
CA ILE A 157 -2.94 -7.78 3.48
C ILE A 157 -4.35 -7.23 3.54
N TYR A 158 -4.79 -6.59 2.46
CA TYR A 158 -6.12 -6.00 2.39
C TYR A 158 -6.79 -6.21 1.04
N THR A 159 -8.12 -6.22 1.02
CA THR A 159 -8.91 -6.47 -0.20
C THR A 159 -9.77 -5.26 -0.53
N LYS A 160 -9.88 -4.96 -1.83
CA LYS A 160 -10.78 -3.95 -2.38
C LYS A 160 -12.21 -4.15 -1.86
N ASN A 161 -12.83 -3.08 -1.39
CA ASN A 161 -14.17 -3.17 -0.80
C ASN A 161 -15.26 -3.24 -1.87
N MET A 162 -15.11 -2.48 -2.97
CA MET A 162 -16.15 -2.30 -3.98
C MET A 162 -15.65 -2.60 -5.40
N ALA A 163 -16.40 -3.43 -6.14
CA ALA A 163 -16.17 -3.62 -7.57
C ALA A 163 -16.30 -2.31 -8.35
N ASP A 164 -15.47 -2.15 -9.38
CA ASP A 164 -15.74 -1.25 -10.49
C ASP A 164 -16.28 -2.05 -11.70
N PRO A 165 -17.27 -1.53 -12.46
CA PRO A 165 -17.73 -2.16 -13.69
C PRO A 165 -16.63 -2.42 -14.73
N ASN A 166 -15.51 -1.70 -14.64
CA ASN A 166 -14.35 -1.85 -15.52
C ASN A 166 -13.26 -2.78 -14.96
N ASP A 167 -13.51 -3.44 -13.82
CA ASP A 167 -12.55 -4.39 -13.25
C ASP A 167 -12.30 -5.59 -14.18
N VAL A 168 -11.10 -6.15 -14.08
CA VAL A 168 -10.62 -7.24 -14.94
C VAL A 168 -11.45 -8.50 -14.74
N ASN A 169 -12.19 -8.94 -15.76
CA ASN A 169 -13.05 -10.11 -15.63
C ASN A 169 -12.40 -11.40 -16.19
N TYR A 170 -12.52 -12.50 -15.45
CA TYR A 170 -12.11 -13.84 -15.89
C TYR A 170 -13.23 -14.52 -16.68
N ALA A 171 -13.21 -14.38 -18.01
CA ALA A 171 -14.17 -15.05 -18.90
C ALA A 171 -13.85 -16.54 -19.15
N ASN A 172 -14.87 -17.33 -19.54
CA ASN A 172 -14.68 -18.64 -20.16
C ASN A 172 -14.13 -18.44 -21.58
N GLU A 173 -12.98 -19.06 -21.87
CA GLU A 173 -12.37 -19.01 -23.22
C GLU A 173 -13.19 -19.80 -24.26
N ASP A 174 -14.03 -20.74 -23.82
CA ASP A 174 -14.77 -21.70 -24.66
C ASP A 174 -16.22 -21.28 -24.99
N ALA A 175 -16.62 -20.02 -24.78
CA ALA A 175 -17.99 -19.59 -25.08
C ALA A 175 -18.21 -19.46 -26.61
N GLU A 176 -18.80 -20.49 -27.21
CA GLU A 176 -18.93 -20.67 -28.68
C GLU A 176 -19.79 -19.60 -29.40
N ASP A 177 -20.59 -18.80 -28.69
CA ASP A 177 -21.57 -17.87 -29.30
C ASP A 177 -21.27 -16.37 -29.09
N GLY A 178 -20.04 -16.00 -28.73
CA GLY A 178 -19.65 -14.60 -28.54
C GLY A 178 -20.27 -13.92 -27.29
N ILE A 179 -21.12 -14.63 -26.55
CA ILE A 179 -21.53 -14.28 -25.19
C ILE A 179 -20.47 -14.85 -24.26
N LYS A 180 -19.48 -14.05 -23.87
CA LYS A 180 -18.48 -14.45 -22.87
C LYS A 180 -19.19 -14.67 -21.53
N GLU A 181 -19.51 -15.91 -21.20
CA GLU A 181 -19.93 -16.24 -19.83
C GLU A 181 -18.73 -16.02 -18.90
N HIS A 182 -18.93 -15.17 -17.90
CA HIS A 182 -17.91 -14.89 -16.89
C HIS A 182 -17.81 -16.07 -15.92
N ARG A 183 -16.58 -16.53 -15.64
CA ARG A 183 -16.33 -17.61 -14.66
C ARG A 183 -16.62 -17.18 -13.22
N PHE A 184 -16.50 -15.88 -12.98
CA PHE A 184 -16.66 -15.26 -11.67
C PHE A 184 -17.50 -13.99 -11.78
N GLU A 185 -18.24 -13.66 -10.72
CA GLU A 185 -18.80 -12.32 -10.55
C GLU A 185 -17.65 -11.30 -10.39
N LEU A 186 -17.90 -10.03 -10.74
CA LEU A 186 -16.94 -8.95 -10.50
C LEU A 186 -16.55 -8.89 -9.01
N PHE A 187 -15.29 -8.51 -8.75
CA PHE A 187 -14.71 -8.48 -7.41
C PHE A 187 -15.46 -7.50 -6.52
N SER A 188 -16.42 -7.96 -5.74
CA SER A 188 -17.07 -7.08 -4.78
C SER A 188 -17.31 -7.79 -3.49
N GLN A 189 -16.65 -7.30 -2.45
CA GLN A 189 -16.99 -7.66 -1.08
C GLN A 189 -18.44 -7.25 -0.77
N GLN A 190 -18.94 -6.17 -1.38
CA GLN A 190 -20.32 -5.71 -1.29
C GLN A 190 -21.04 -5.68 -2.63
N ARG A 191 -22.23 -6.27 -2.71
CA ARG A 191 -23.07 -6.07 -3.89
C ARG A 191 -23.64 -4.64 -3.84
N VAL A 192 -23.71 -3.97 -5.00
CA VAL A 192 -24.13 -2.55 -5.16
C VAL A 192 -25.51 -2.26 -4.53
N ASP A 193 -26.31 -3.29 -4.30
CA ASP A 193 -27.64 -3.26 -3.65
C ASP A 193 -27.60 -3.27 -2.11
N ASN A 194 -26.46 -3.59 -1.49
CA ASN A 194 -26.29 -3.67 -0.04
C ASN A 194 -25.43 -2.50 0.44
N ASN A 195 -26.08 -1.38 0.77
CA ASN A 195 -25.50 -0.19 1.39
C ASN A 195 -24.08 0.18 0.90
N PRO A 196 -23.92 1.10 -0.07
CA PRO A 196 -22.60 1.51 -0.59
C PRO A 196 -21.69 2.17 0.46
N MET A 197 -22.21 2.48 1.65
CA MET A 197 -21.45 2.93 2.82
C MET A 197 -21.14 1.82 3.83
N GLY A 198 -21.56 0.59 3.57
CA GLY A 198 -21.03 -0.55 4.31
C GLY A 198 -19.53 -0.56 4.11
N HIS A 199 -18.78 -0.95 5.12
CA HIS A 199 -17.43 -1.45 4.92
C HIS A 199 -17.49 -2.91 5.32
N SER A 200 -17.03 -3.79 4.44
CA SER A 200 -16.98 -5.21 4.78
C SER A 200 -15.99 -5.37 5.92
N ASP A 201 -16.40 -5.94 7.06
CA ASP A 201 -15.47 -6.41 8.09
C ASP A 201 -15.03 -7.86 7.79
N PHE A 202 -15.34 -8.39 6.59
CA PHE A 202 -15.12 -9.79 6.24
C PHE A 202 -13.64 -10.09 6.02
N VAL A 203 -13.07 -10.81 6.96
CA VAL A 203 -11.75 -11.40 6.81
C VAL A 203 -11.86 -12.73 6.08
N ALA A 204 -11.38 -12.81 4.84
CA ALA A 204 -11.23 -14.10 4.17
C ALA A 204 -10.09 -14.89 4.84
N GLY A 205 -10.40 -16.04 5.43
CA GLY A 205 -9.39 -16.91 6.04
C GLY A 205 -9.88 -18.34 6.30
N LEU A 206 -9.00 -19.31 6.05
CA LEU A 206 -8.96 -20.60 6.73
C LEU A 206 -7.75 -20.60 7.68
N ALA A 207 -7.85 -21.35 8.77
CA ALA A 207 -6.93 -21.34 9.92
C ALA A 207 -5.46 -20.97 9.61
N GLY A 208 -5.05 -19.75 9.99
CA GLY A 208 -3.63 -19.34 10.03
C GLY A 208 -3.26 -18.07 9.24
N GLY A 209 -4.14 -17.53 8.41
CA GLY A 209 -3.95 -16.24 7.73
C GLY A 209 -5.26 -15.48 7.62
N SER A 210 -5.27 -14.21 8.03
CA SER A 210 -6.42 -13.31 7.93
C SER A 210 -6.16 -12.27 6.84
N ILE A 211 -6.97 -12.25 5.78
CA ILE A 211 -7.02 -11.13 4.82
C ILE A 211 -7.89 -10.03 5.46
N SER A 212 -7.32 -8.87 5.78
CA SER A 212 -8.04 -7.79 6.48
C SER A 212 -8.73 -6.81 5.50
N HIS A 213 -9.52 -5.90 6.05
CA HIS A 213 -9.95 -4.67 5.36
C HIS A 213 -9.28 -3.42 5.91
N GLU A 214 -8.38 -3.58 6.88
CA GLU A 214 -7.65 -2.49 7.48
C GLU A 214 -6.59 -1.96 6.52
N SER A 215 -7.02 -1.10 5.60
CA SER A 215 -6.14 -0.39 4.67
C SER A 215 -5.51 0.86 5.29
N VAL A 216 -5.76 1.11 6.58
CA VAL A 216 -5.23 2.23 7.35
C VAL A 216 -4.49 1.73 8.58
N PHE A 217 -3.18 1.94 8.64
CA PHE A 217 -2.31 1.46 9.72
C PHE A 217 -1.21 2.47 10.05
N GLU A 218 -0.58 2.33 11.23
CA GLU A 218 0.58 3.14 11.61
C GLU A 218 1.88 2.47 11.16
N VAL A 219 2.80 3.26 10.61
CA VAL A 219 4.13 2.84 10.22
C VAL A 219 5.14 3.52 11.12
N SER A 220 5.99 2.73 11.78
CA SER A 220 7.06 3.23 12.67
C SER A 220 8.44 3.07 12.04
N LEU A 221 9.23 4.14 12.06
CA LEU A 221 10.56 4.20 11.44
C LEU A 221 11.67 3.94 12.45
N LEU A 222 12.85 3.60 11.93
CA LEU A 222 14.04 3.32 12.75
C LEU A 222 14.39 4.47 13.72
N GLY A 223 14.22 5.73 13.31
CA GLY A 223 14.51 6.91 14.13
C GLY A 223 13.43 7.24 15.17
N GLY A 224 12.33 6.50 15.20
CA GLY A 224 11.22 6.71 16.13
C GLY A 224 10.08 7.59 15.59
N ALA A 225 10.25 8.19 14.41
CA ALA A 225 9.15 8.85 13.70
C ALA A 225 8.08 7.84 13.29
N SER A 226 6.84 8.29 13.12
CA SER A 226 5.74 7.44 12.68
C SER A 226 4.73 8.23 11.85
N TYR A 227 4.04 7.55 10.93
CA TYR A 227 3.00 8.15 10.11
C TYR A 227 1.85 7.15 9.89
N ILE A 228 0.67 7.68 9.58
CA ILE A 228 -0.46 6.84 9.14
C ILE A 228 -0.31 6.53 7.65
N GLN A 229 -0.29 5.25 7.28
CA GLN A 229 -0.42 4.81 5.90
C GLN A 229 -1.89 4.46 5.64
N ALA A 230 -2.47 5.06 4.60
CA ALA A 230 -3.77 4.73 4.05
C ALA A 230 -3.59 4.25 2.60
N LEU A 231 -4.29 3.19 2.24
CA LEU A 231 -4.24 2.59 0.91
C LEU A 231 -5.65 2.43 0.37
N ASP A 232 -5.91 2.95 -0.83
CA ASP A 232 -7.17 2.74 -1.53
C ASP A 232 -6.91 2.04 -2.87
N ILE A 233 -7.79 1.12 -3.24
CA ILE A 233 -7.75 0.43 -4.54
C ILE A 233 -8.89 0.98 -5.40
N CYS A 234 -8.54 1.68 -6.48
CA CYS A 234 -9.46 2.20 -7.47
C CYS A 234 -10.67 2.88 -6.82
N SER A 235 -11.90 2.40 -7.03
CA SER A 235 -13.14 3.02 -6.53
C SER A 235 -13.22 3.21 -5.01
N ASP A 236 -12.41 2.52 -4.21
CA ASP A 236 -12.41 2.66 -2.74
C ASP A 236 -12.10 4.10 -2.29
N HIS A 237 -11.23 4.83 -3.01
CA HIS A 237 -10.95 6.23 -2.66
C HIS A 237 -12.18 7.11 -2.91
N ALA A 238 -12.92 6.83 -3.98
CA ALA A 238 -14.07 7.63 -4.39
C ALA A 238 -15.23 7.53 -3.40
N LEU A 239 -15.27 6.40 -2.68
CA LEU A 239 -16.23 6.11 -1.63
C LEU A 239 -15.71 6.51 -0.24
N GLY A 240 -14.48 7.03 -0.15
CA GLY A 240 -13.90 7.49 1.10
C GLY A 240 -13.60 6.36 2.09
N HIS A 241 -13.29 5.16 1.59
CA HIS A 241 -13.12 3.97 2.43
C HIS A 241 -12.06 4.17 3.52
N SER A 242 -10.83 4.52 3.14
CA SER A 242 -9.76 4.80 4.11
C SER A 242 -10.12 5.96 5.06
N LYS A 243 -10.82 7.01 4.58
CA LYS A 243 -11.22 8.15 5.42
C LYS A 243 -12.21 7.70 6.49
N ALA A 244 -13.18 6.87 6.13
CA ALA A 244 -14.18 6.33 7.04
C ALA A 244 -13.56 5.38 8.07
N LEU A 245 -12.64 4.49 7.65
CA LEU A 245 -11.88 3.63 8.57
C LEU A 245 -11.07 4.46 9.57
N PHE A 246 -10.35 5.48 9.09
CA PHE A 246 -9.55 6.34 9.94
C PHE A 246 -10.40 7.12 10.95
N LYS A 247 -11.50 7.73 10.51
CA LYS A 247 -12.45 8.42 11.42
C LYS A 247 -13.00 7.46 12.47
N ARG A 248 -13.37 6.24 12.08
CA ARG A 248 -13.83 5.22 13.03
C ARG A 248 -12.76 4.89 14.08
N ARG A 249 -11.48 4.80 13.69
CA ARG A 249 -10.37 4.61 14.65
C ARG A 249 -10.28 5.78 15.63
N LEU A 250 -10.33 7.02 15.14
CA LEU A 250 -10.29 8.22 15.98
C LEU A 250 -11.48 8.31 16.97
N GLU A 251 -12.66 7.89 16.54
CA GLU A 251 -13.89 7.99 17.35
C GLU A 251 -14.03 6.86 18.38
N ASN A 252 -13.43 5.69 18.14
CA ASN A 252 -13.66 4.50 18.96
C ASN A 252 -12.45 4.05 19.77
N ASP A 253 -11.22 4.40 19.37
CA ASP A 253 -10.01 3.89 20.01
C ASP A 253 -9.17 4.97 20.71
N PHE A 254 -9.51 5.29 21.95
CA PHE A 254 -8.73 6.21 22.78
C PHE A 254 -7.64 5.49 23.61
N THR A 255 -6.93 4.52 23.02
CA THR A 255 -5.86 3.80 23.73
C THR A 255 -4.46 4.29 23.37
N GLU A 256 -4.30 4.97 22.25
CA GLU A 256 -3.01 5.42 21.74
C GLU A 256 -3.07 6.79 21.08
N LEU A 257 -1.90 7.44 20.98
CA LEU A 257 -1.75 8.68 20.24
C LEU A 257 -1.57 8.38 18.75
N VAL A 258 -2.10 9.25 17.91
CA VAL A 258 -2.00 9.17 16.46
C VAL A 258 -0.97 10.20 15.97
N PRO A 259 -0.01 9.83 15.08
CA PRO A 259 0.91 10.80 14.50
C PRO A 259 0.17 11.80 13.60
N TYR A 260 0.72 13.01 13.45
CA TYR A 260 0.15 14.07 12.60
C TYR A 260 0.51 13.92 11.12
N GLN A 261 1.43 13.03 10.81
CA GLN A 261 1.85 12.73 9.44
C GLN A 261 1.04 11.56 8.89
N VAL A 262 0.70 11.65 7.61
CA VAL A 262 -0.12 10.67 6.91
C VAL A 262 0.29 10.56 5.46
N GLU A 263 0.15 9.37 4.89
CA GLU A 263 0.34 9.07 3.49
C GLU A 263 -0.88 8.33 2.99
N GLN A 264 -1.51 8.86 1.94
CA GLN A 264 -2.55 8.16 1.21
C GLN A 264 -1.99 7.78 -0.16
N CYS A 265 -1.98 6.48 -0.46
CA CYS A 265 -1.67 5.98 -1.79
C CYS A 265 -2.94 5.38 -2.40
N ILE A 266 -3.20 5.73 -3.65
CA ILE A 266 -4.29 5.16 -4.41
C ILE A 266 -3.67 4.39 -5.57
N THR A 267 -4.04 3.13 -5.72
CA THR A 267 -3.58 2.29 -6.81
C THR A 267 -4.74 1.98 -7.75
N SER A 268 -4.54 2.17 -9.05
CA SER A 268 -5.56 1.91 -10.06
C SER A 268 -4.93 1.51 -11.39
N LEU A 269 -5.70 0.82 -12.24
CA LEU A 269 -5.27 0.54 -13.61
C LEU A 269 -5.44 1.77 -14.51
N GLY A 270 -6.50 2.54 -14.30
CA GLY A 270 -6.89 3.67 -15.14
C GLY A 270 -6.87 5.01 -14.43
N MET A 271 -7.07 6.09 -15.20
CA MET A 271 -7.24 7.43 -14.65
C MET A 271 -8.43 7.46 -13.70
N ILE A 272 -8.15 7.68 -12.44
CA ILE A 272 -9.20 7.85 -11.43
C ILE A 272 -9.41 9.32 -11.12
N LYS A 273 -10.68 9.70 -10.96
CA LYS A 273 -11.01 11.02 -10.42
C LYS A 273 -10.86 10.96 -8.90
N ILE A 274 -9.88 11.69 -8.36
CA ILE A 274 -9.74 11.85 -6.90
C ILE A 274 -11.03 12.49 -6.36
N ALA A 275 -11.69 11.81 -5.43
CA ALA A 275 -12.85 12.34 -4.74
C ALA A 275 -12.45 13.29 -3.61
N GLU A 276 -13.42 14.06 -3.12
CA GLU A 276 -13.23 14.98 -1.98
C GLU A 276 -12.94 14.23 -0.66
N SER A 277 -13.24 12.93 -0.60
CA SER A 277 -13.04 12.05 0.55
C SER A 277 -11.58 11.59 0.76
N LYS A 278 -10.65 12.53 0.66
CA LYS A 278 -9.20 12.31 0.82
C LYS A 278 -8.72 12.54 2.26
N LEU A 279 -7.67 11.82 2.66
CA LEU A 279 -6.98 12.04 3.95
C LEU A 279 -5.96 13.18 3.87
N VAL A 280 -5.40 13.39 2.69
CA VAL A 280 -4.36 14.39 2.39
C VAL A 280 -4.79 15.24 1.21
N GLU A 281 -4.22 16.44 1.04
CA GLU A 281 -4.60 17.32 -0.07
C GLU A 281 -4.30 16.71 -1.45
N GLU A 282 -3.16 16.04 -1.58
CA GLU A 282 -2.69 15.46 -2.85
C GLU A 282 -2.28 14.01 -2.61
N PRO A 283 -3.20 13.03 -2.70
CA PRO A 283 -2.85 11.63 -2.53
C PRO A 283 -1.85 11.19 -3.61
N LEU A 284 -1.01 10.22 -3.27
CA LEU A 284 -0.09 9.64 -4.24
C LEU A 284 -0.86 8.69 -5.15
N LEU A 285 -0.96 9.05 -6.42
CA LEU A 285 -1.56 8.22 -7.46
C LEU A 285 -0.55 7.25 -8.04
N CYS A 286 -0.91 5.97 -8.02
CA CYS A 286 -0.17 4.89 -8.64
C CYS A 286 -1.04 4.31 -9.76
N ASP A 287 -1.16 5.09 -10.83
CA ASP A 287 -2.01 4.80 -11.98
C ASP A 287 -1.14 4.43 -13.17
N ALA A 288 -1.51 3.39 -13.91
CA ALA A 288 -0.72 2.92 -15.04
C ALA A 288 -0.70 3.92 -16.23
N ILE A 289 -1.75 4.73 -16.38
CA ILE A 289 -1.92 5.68 -17.49
C ILE A 289 -1.18 7.01 -17.26
N PHE A 290 -1.16 7.53 -16.03
CA PHE A 290 -0.55 8.85 -15.74
C PHE A 290 0.97 8.86 -15.84
N LEU A 291 1.60 7.68 -15.79
CA LEU A 291 3.06 7.55 -15.89
C LEU A 291 3.57 7.73 -17.34
N ASN A 292 2.69 7.58 -18.33
CA ASN A 292 3.01 7.77 -19.75
C ASN A 292 2.75 9.19 -20.28
N ILE A 293 2.01 10.00 -19.53
CA ILE A 293 1.80 11.41 -19.86
C ILE A 293 2.82 12.19 -19.04
N ASP A 294 3.90 12.58 -19.71
CA ASP A 294 5.00 13.40 -19.20
C ASP A 294 4.44 14.55 -18.35
N GLN A 295 4.37 14.34 -17.03
CA GLN A 295 4.03 15.40 -16.09
C GLN A 295 5.20 16.37 -16.16
N GLY A 296 4.99 17.46 -16.91
CA GLY A 296 6.01 18.41 -17.31
C GLY A 296 7.15 18.55 -16.30
N ASP A 297 8.30 18.01 -16.67
CA ASP A 297 9.63 18.23 -16.12
C ASP A 297 9.67 18.75 -14.67
N THR A 298 9.32 17.88 -13.71
CA THR A 298 9.49 18.18 -12.28
C THR A 298 10.90 17.86 -11.76
N GLY A 299 11.90 17.73 -12.64
CA GLY A 299 13.26 17.36 -12.26
C GLY A 299 13.40 15.93 -11.70
N SER A 300 12.51 15.01 -12.07
CA SER A 300 12.71 13.59 -11.78
C SER A 300 13.82 13.05 -12.67
N GLU A 301 14.94 12.62 -12.09
CA GLU A 301 15.89 11.78 -12.84
C GLU A 301 15.19 10.46 -13.17
N GLU A 302 14.93 10.23 -14.46
CA GLU A 302 14.38 8.99 -14.95
C GLU A 302 15.44 7.89 -14.85
N LEU A 303 15.64 7.34 -13.64
CA LEU A 303 16.40 6.11 -13.49
C LEU A 303 15.49 4.96 -13.91
N VAL A 304 15.32 4.77 -15.22
CA VAL A 304 14.60 3.64 -15.80
C VAL A 304 15.36 2.36 -15.49
N ARG A 305 15.04 1.72 -14.37
CA ARG A 305 15.46 0.34 -14.12
C ARG A 305 14.38 -0.60 -14.61
N LYS A 306 14.75 -1.53 -15.49
CA LYS A 306 13.88 -2.60 -15.97
C LYS A 306 14.10 -3.85 -15.12
N PRO A 307 13.03 -4.52 -14.65
CA PRO A 307 13.19 -5.84 -14.04
C PRO A 307 13.81 -6.81 -15.05
N ALA A 308 14.77 -7.63 -14.62
CA ALA A 308 15.48 -8.55 -15.53
C ALA A 308 14.55 -9.55 -16.23
N ILE A 309 13.37 -9.81 -15.67
CA ILE A 309 12.38 -10.77 -16.16
C ILE A 309 11.47 -10.18 -17.24
N SER A 310 11.39 -8.86 -17.36
CA SER A 310 10.41 -8.23 -18.24
C SER A 310 10.92 -6.93 -18.82
N ASP A 311 11.07 -6.92 -20.14
CA ASP A 311 11.29 -5.68 -20.91
C ASP A 311 10.07 -4.76 -20.90
N LYS A 312 8.92 -5.26 -20.42
CA LYS A 312 7.66 -4.53 -20.38
C LYS A 312 7.61 -3.51 -19.26
N TYR A 313 8.23 -3.79 -18.12
CA TYR A 313 8.11 -2.92 -16.96
C TYR A 313 9.33 -2.03 -16.79
N ALA A 314 9.09 -0.83 -16.30
CA ALA A 314 10.09 0.13 -15.91
C ALA A 314 9.73 0.70 -14.52
N VAL A 315 10.73 1.15 -13.79
CA VAL A 315 10.54 1.84 -12.52
C VAL A 315 10.96 3.29 -12.67
N LYS A 316 10.07 4.21 -12.30
CA LYS A 316 10.37 5.64 -12.19
C LYS A 316 10.69 5.97 -10.75
N VAL A 317 11.82 6.61 -10.50
CA VAL A 317 12.23 7.05 -9.16
C VAL A 317 11.93 8.53 -9.01
N TYR A 318 11.16 8.89 -8.00
CA TYR A 318 10.83 10.28 -7.71
C TYR A 318 11.83 10.89 -6.73
N PRO A 319 12.00 12.23 -6.72
CA PRO A 319 12.76 12.91 -5.68
C PRO A 319 12.21 12.63 -4.28
N GLU A 320 13.06 12.78 -3.27
CA GLU A 320 12.64 12.74 -1.86
C GLU A 320 11.69 13.91 -1.56
N ARG A 321 10.63 13.65 -0.79
CA ARG A 321 9.68 14.64 -0.30
C ARG A 321 9.38 14.43 1.17
N ASP A 322 8.79 15.42 1.81
CA ASP A 322 8.26 15.24 3.16
C ASP A 322 7.02 14.33 3.14
N ALA A 323 6.83 13.58 4.22
CA ALA A 323 5.55 12.94 4.48
C ALA A 323 4.46 14.01 4.59
N ARG A 324 3.28 13.71 4.07
CA ARG A 324 2.17 14.67 4.03
C ARG A 324 1.53 14.82 5.41
N THR A 325 0.71 15.85 5.51
CA THR A 325 -0.17 16.10 6.66
C THR A 325 -1.62 15.84 6.28
N PHE A 326 -2.44 15.67 7.30
CA PHE A 326 -3.88 15.54 7.11
C PHE A 326 -4.47 16.79 6.45
N THR A 327 -5.62 16.63 5.80
CA THR A 327 -6.49 17.78 5.48
C THR A 327 -6.85 18.53 6.76
N PRO A 328 -7.14 19.84 6.71
CA PRO A 328 -7.45 20.63 7.91
C PRO A 328 -8.59 20.06 8.76
N GLU A 329 -9.60 19.45 8.11
CA GLU A 329 -10.70 18.76 8.80
C GLU A 329 -10.20 17.59 9.66
N LEU A 330 -9.36 16.72 9.08
CA LEU A 330 -8.85 15.54 9.77
C LEU A 330 -7.75 15.88 10.77
N GLU A 331 -6.94 16.91 10.50
CA GLU A 331 -5.93 17.39 11.44
C GLU A 331 -6.57 17.85 12.76
N ALA A 332 -7.67 18.61 12.68
CA ALA A 332 -8.43 19.01 13.86
C ALA A 332 -8.99 17.82 14.64
N LEU A 333 -9.46 16.77 13.94
CA LEU A 333 -9.94 15.54 14.59
C LEU A 333 -8.81 14.75 15.25
N VAL A 334 -7.62 14.69 14.63
CA VAL A 334 -6.43 14.05 15.22
C VAL A 334 -5.97 14.83 16.46
N GLU A 335 -6.00 16.16 16.41
CA GLU A 335 -5.70 17.01 17.56
C GLU A 335 -6.67 16.75 18.71
N GLU A 336 -7.98 16.77 18.45
CA GLU A 336 -9.02 16.48 19.45
C GLU A 336 -8.83 15.08 20.06
N HIS A 337 -8.62 14.07 19.20
CA HIS A 337 -8.37 12.70 19.62
C HIS A 337 -7.15 12.60 20.54
N ASN A 338 -6.01 13.17 20.14
CA ASN A 338 -4.78 13.14 20.91
C ASN A 338 -4.92 13.90 22.25
N ILE A 339 -5.73 14.96 22.30
CA ILE A 339 -6.09 15.65 23.54
C ILE A 339 -6.90 14.73 24.46
N GLU A 340 -7.89 14.00 23.94
CA GLU A 340 -8.71 13.07 24.74
C GLU A 340 -7.92 11.88 25.27
N VAL A 341 -7.09 11.26 24.41
CA VAL A 341 -6.10 10.25 24.82
C VAL A 341 -5.20 10.84 25.91
N GLY A 342 -4.70 12.05 25.70
CA GLY A 342 -3.92 12.78 26.66
C GLY A 342 -4.59 12.93 28.03
N LYS A 343 -5.85 13.39 28.06
CA LYS A 343 -6.65 13.53 29.29
C LYS A 343 -6.79 12.20 30.02
N LYS A 344 -7.07 11.11 29.29
CA LYS A 344 -7.21 9.75 29.85
C LYS A 344 -5.93 9.27 30.53
N PHE A 345 -4.77 9.73 30.04
CA PHE A 345 -3.47 9.43 30.63
C PHE A 345 -2.87 10.56 31.49
N GLY A 346 -3.63 11.61 31.79
CA GLY A 346 -3.25 12.70 32.71
C GLY A 346 -2.36 13.79 32.12
N LEU A 347 -2.47 14.10 30.82
CA LEU A 347 -1.81 15.27 30.20
C LEU A 347 -2.56 16.57 30.56
N PRO A 348 -1.92 17.60 31.15
CA PRO A 348 -2.47 18.95 31.21
C PRO A 348 -2.61 19.53 29.79
N ARG A 349 -3.62 20.39 29.62
CA ARG A 349 -3.94 21.10 28.36
C ARG A 349 -2.78 21.94 27.85
#